data_AF-A0A3D2YRW4-F1
#
_entry.id   AF-A0A3D2YRW4-F1
#
_cell.length_a   1.000
_cell.length_b   1.000
_cell.length_c   1.000
_cell.angle_alpha   90.00
_cell.angle_beta   90.00
_cell.angle_gamma   90.00
#
_symmetry.space_group_name_H-M   'P 1'
#
loop_
_entity.id
_entity.type
_entity.pdbx_description
1 polymer ?
#
loop_
_entity_poly.entity_id
_entity_poly.type
_entity_poly.pdbx_seq_one_letter_code
_entity_poly.pdbx_strand_id
1 'polypeptide(L)' 'QISINKGGSMPTEVGDVAPDFKLPSPDGDISLADYRGKKTVVLSFHVFDFTSG' A
#
# COMPACT_ATOMS: atom_id res chain seq x y z
N GLN A 1 25.42 -9.02 -2.61
CA GLN A 1 24.06 -8.66 -3.05
C GLN A 1 23.09 -9.41 -2.14
N ILE A 2 22.25 -8.69 -1.41
CA ILE A 2 21.21 -9.31 -0.59
C ILE A 2 19.89 -8.96 -1.26
N SER A 3 19.32 -9.91 -1.99
CA SER A 3 17.95 -9.81 -2.49
C SER A 3 17.01 -10.16 -1.33
N ILE A 4 16.31 -9.16 -0.81
CA ILE A 4 15.21 -9.37 0.13
C ILE A 4 13.94 -9.68 -0.66
N ASN A 5 13.51 -10.95 -0.67
CA ASN A 5 12.12 -11.28 -0.99
C ASN A 5 11.27 -10.88 0.23
N LYS A 6 10.76 -9.64 0.26
CA LYS A 6 9.89 -9.13 1.36
C LYS A 6 8.45 -9.62 1.14
N GLY A 7 8.25 -10.94 1.28
CA GLY A 7 6.94 -11.57 1.41
C GLY A 7 6.80 -12.13 2.82
N GLY A 8 6.05 -11.43 3.69
CA GLY A 8 5.73 -11.89 5.04
C GLY A 8 5.93 -10.81 6.11
N SER A 9 4.82 -10.45 6.77
CA SER A 9 4.68 -9.74 8.07
C SER A 9 5.97 -9.18 8.68
N MET A 10 6.44 -8.05 8.15
CA MET A 10 7.35 -7.15 8.87
C MET A 10 6.63 -5.82 8.95
N PRO A 11 6.49 -5.21 10.15
CA PRO A 11 5.96 -3.86 10.27
C PRO A 11 6.81 -2.92 9.40
N THR A 12 6.15 -2.04 8.65
CA THR A 12 6.82 -1.06 7.79
C THR A 12 7.53 -0.03 8.67
N GLU A 13 8.79 0.28 8.36
CA GLU A 13 9.57 1.28 9.11
C GLU A 13 9.66 2.61 8.35
N VAL A 14 9.97 3.69 9.07
CA VAL A 14 10.19 5.00 8.43
C VAL A 14 11.42 4.92 7.53
N GLY A 15 11.27 5.33 6.28
CA GLY A 15 12.32 5.28 5.27
C GLY A 15 12.29 4.01 4.41
N ASP A 16 11.49 3.00 4.79
CA ASP A 16 11.27 1.85 3.92
C ASP A 16 10.57 2.28 2.63
N VAL A 17 10.95 1.60 1.56
CA VAL A 17 10.16 1.60 0.34
C VAL A 17 8.79 1.01 0.66
N ALA A 18 7.73 1.77 0.37
CA ALA A 18 6.37 1.28 0.50
C ALA A 18 6.17 -0.04 -0.25
N PRO A 19 5.49 -1.03 0.36
CA PRO A 19 5.26 -2.34 -0.24
C PRO A 19 4.40 -2.21 -1.49
N ASP A 20 4.68 -3.00 -2.51
CA ASP A 20 3.85 -3.03 -3.70
C ASP A 20 2.63 -3.93 -3.46
N PHE A 21 1.46 -3.39 -3.78
CA PHE A 21 0.22 -4.13 -3.77
C PHE A 21 -0.71 -3.59 -4.86
N LYS A 22 -1.60 -4.48 -5.31
CA LYS A 22 -2.64 -4.19 -6.28
C LYS A 22 -3.97 -4.63 -5.71
N LEU A 23 -4.94 -3.73 -5.64
CA LEU A 23 -6.26 -3.97 -5.06
C LEU A 23 -7.35 -3.72 -6.10
N PRO A 24 -8.46 -4.49 -6.07
CA PRO A 24 -9.63 -4.15 -6.86
C PRO A 24 -10.29 -2.89 -6.29
N SER A 25 -10.83 -2.06 -7.16
CA SER A 25 -11.67 -0.91 -6.80
C SER A 25 -12.88 -0.82 -7.75
N PRO A 26 -13.89 0.01 -7.45
CA PRO A 26 -15.05 0.19 -8.32
C PRO A 26 -14.70 0.62 -9.76
N ASP A 27 -13.62 1.38 -9.93
CA ASP A 27 -13.18 1.90 -11.24
C ASP A 27 -12.10 1.00 -11.91
N GLY A 28 -11.87 -0.19 -11.35
CA GLY A 28 -10.84 -1.14 -11.79
C GLY A 28 -9.72 -1.30 -10.78
N ASP A 29 -8.73 -2.10 -11.11
CA ASP A 29 -7.64 -2.36 -10.18
C ASP A 29 -6.71 -1.14 -10.03
N ILE A 30 -6.25 -0.90 -8.81
CA ILE A 30 -5.29 0.15 -8.45
C ILE A 30 -4.01 -0.46 -7.89
N SER A 31 -2.84 0.00 -8.34
CA SER A 31 -1.54 -0.35 -7.77
C SER A 31 -0.89 0.83 -7.06
N LEU A 32 -0.25 0.57 -5.91
CA LEU A 32 0.54 1.61 -5.24
C LEU A 32 1.74 2.06 -6.08
N ALA A 33 2.29 1.20 -6.93
CA ALA A 33 3.41 1.51 -7.81
C ALA A 33 3.08 2.64 -8.80
N ASP A 34 1.82 2.80 -9.19
CA ASP A 34 1.39 3.81 -10.18
C ASP A 34 1.66 5.25 -9.71
N TYR A 35 1.73 5.47 -8.39
CA TYR A 35 1.91 6.77 -7.76
C TYR A 35 3.36 7.08 -7.37
N ARG A 36 4.24 6.07 -7.38
CA ARG A 36 5.64 6.19 -6.92
C ARG A 36 6.37 7.30 -7.69
N GLY A 37 6.94 8.25 -6.96
CA GLY A 37 7.71 9.38 -7.52
C GLY A 37 6.88 10.42 -8.26
N LYS A 38 5.55 10.25 -8.36
CA LYS A 38 4.65 11.19 -9.04
C LYS A 38 3.90 12.08 -8.06
N LYS A 39 3.48 11.53 -6.91
CA LYS A 39 2.69 12.24 -5.88
C LYS A 39 3.00 11.70 -4.49
N THR A 40 2.80 12.53 -3.46
CA THR A 40 2.72 12.05 -2.08
C THR A 40 1.38 11.34 -1.88
N VAL A 41 1.42 10.16 -1.25
CA VAL A 41 0.24 9.31 -1.05
C VAL A 41 0.12 8.99 0.44
N VAL A 42 -1.12 9.03 0.96
CA VAL A 42 -1.47 8.56 2.31
C VAL A 42 -2.43 7.39 2.14
N LEU A 43 -2.19 6.31 2.86
CA LEU A 43 -3.05 5.12 2.86
C LEU A 43 -3.84 5.07 4.17
N SER A 44 -5.17 4.96 4.05
CA SER A 44 -6.08 4.83 5.17
C SER A 44 -6.78 3.48 5.06
N PHE A 45 -6.80 2.71 6.16
CA PHE A 45 -7.53 1.46 6.25
C PHE A 45 -8.65 1.63 7.28
N HIS A 46 -9.86 1.24 6.90
CA HIS A 46 -11.02 1.16 7.79
C HIS A 46 -11.61 -0.24 7.73
N VAL A 47 -12.23 -0.68 8.82
CA VAL A 47 -12.68 -2.07 8.97
C VAL A 47 -13.96 -2.34 8.19
N PHE A 48 -14.92 -1.40 8.26
CA PHE A 48 -16.22 -1.50 7.60
C PHE A 48 -16.67 -0.15 7.08
N ASP A 49 -17.36 -0.18 5.94
CA ASP A 49 -18.07 0.98 5.39
C ASP A 49 -19.29 1.34 6.25
N PHE A 50 -19.74 2.60 6.16
CA PHE A 50 -20.96 3.11 6.81
C PHE A 50 -21.00 2.95 8.35
N THR A 51 -19.86 3.09 9.01
CA THR A 51 -19.76 3.15 10.47
C THR A 51 -19.85 4.60 10.96
N SER A 52 -20.42 4.83 12.14
CA SER A 52 -20.48 6.16 12.77
C SER A 52 -19.13 6.67 13.29
N GLY A 53 -18.11 5.81 13.26
CA GLY A 53 -16.93 5.87 14.14
C GLY A 53 -17.08 4.86 15.27
#